data_AF-A0A9P5Z878-F1
#
_entry.id   AF-A0A9P5Z878-F1
#
_cell.length_a   1.000
_cell.length_b   1.000
_cell.length_c   1.000
_cell.angle_alpha   90.00
_cell.angle_beta   90.00
_cell.angle_gamma   90.00
#
_symmetry.space_group_name_H-M   'P 1'
#
loop_
_entity.id
_entity.type
_entity.pdbx_description
1 polymer ?
#
loop_
_entity_poly.entity_id
_entity_poly.type
_entity_poly.pdbx_seq_one_letter_code
_entity_poly.pdbx_strand_id
1 'polypeptide(L)'
;MRWSKSIRGLWIGYVQKLKNLSSWTLFIPTLQIRTPIQPPGFLKNSDAVLINDYLHPWRQTGKDDIGGPCPGLNTLASRGWLPRNDIASPAQIVNAVQEGVDIGNDLAIYATYVSHLIDGNLFTEFLSIGGKAPKTRSNLPAPAIVWAEHP
;
A
#
# COMPACT_ATOMS: atom_id res chain seq x y z
N MET A 1 -15.83 -13.30 -1.02
CA MET A 1 -16.25 -12.77 -2.37
C MET A 1 -17.20 -11.56 -2.36
N ARG A 2 -17.58 -10.98 -1.21
CA ARG A 2 -18.56 -9.86 -1.13
C ARG A 2 -17.93 -8.46 -1.28
N TRP A 3 -16.61 -8.33 -1.08
CA TRP A 3 -15.90 -7.05 -0.97
C TRP A 3 -15.24 -6.56 -2.26
N SER A 4 -14.91 -7.47 -3.19
CA SER A 4 -14.32 -7.12 -4.50
C SER A 4 -15.17 -6.12 -5.29
N LYS A 5 -16.50 -6.26 -5.24
CA LYS A 5 -17.44 -5.33 -5.88
C LYS A 5 -17.47 -3.96 -5.18
N SER A 6 -17.29 -3.93 -3.86
CA SER A 6 -17.29 -2.69 -3.07
C SER A 6 -16.00 -1.89 -3.28
N ILE A 7 -14.84 -2.56 -3.31
CA ILE A 7 -13.55 -1.92 -3.60
C ILE A 7 -13.50 -1.42 -5.06
N ARG A 8 -13.99 -2.20 -6.04
CA ARG A 8 -14.15 -1.71 -7.42
C ARG A 8 -15.11 -0.52 -7.48
N GLY A 9 -16.21 -0.54 -6.74
CA GLY A 9 -17.16 0.56 -6.68
C GLY A 9 -16.56 1.85 -6.12
N LEU A 10 -15.77 1.74 -5.04
CA LEU A 10 -15.00 2.85 -4.47
C LEU A 10 -13.94 3.36 -5.45
N TRP A 11 -13.23 2.46 -6.15
CA TRP A 11 -12.26 2.81 -7.18
C TRP A 11 -12.91 3.57 -8.34
N ILE A 12 -14.01 3.04 -8.89
CA ILE A 12 -14.76 3.71 -9.97
C ILE A 12 -15.27 5.06 -9.48
N GLY A 13 -15.90 5.13 -8.31
CA GLY A 13 -16.47 6.37 -7.76
C GLY A 13 -15.42 7.44 -7.48
N TYR A 14 -14.26 7.06 -6.94
CA TYR A 14 -13.13 7.96 -6.72
C TYR A 14 -12.56 8.48 -8.04
N VAL A 15 -12.31 7.59 -9.01
CA VAL A 15 -11.85 7.97 -10.36
C VAL A 15 -12.87 8.89 -11.05
N GLN A 16 -14.17 8.64 -10.91
CA GLN A 16 -15.23 9.50 -11.44
C GLN A 16 -15.19 10.90 -10.80
N LYS A 17 -14.95 10.97 -9.49
CA LYS A 17 -14.85 12.23 -8.74
C LYS A 17 -13.62 13.04 -9.13
N LEU A 18 -12.48 12.37 -9.37
CA LEU A 18 -11.26 13.00 -9.89
C LEU A 18 -11.46 13.55 -11.31
N LYS A 19 -12.21 12.85 -12.18
CA LYS A 19 -12.51 13.29 -13.56
C LYS A 19 -13.28 14.60 -13.64
N ASN A 20 -14.06 14.95 -12.62
CA ASN A 20 -14.90 16.15 -12.59
C ASN A 20 -14.19 17.40 -12.04
N LEU A 21 -12.91 17.31 -11.66
CA LEU A 21 -12.14 18.45 -11.17
C LEU A 21 -11.39 19.13 -12.33
N SER A 22 -11.52 20.46 -12.47
CA SER A 22 -10.97 21.25 -13.59
C SER A 22 -9.44 21.21 -13.71
N SER A 23 -8.72 20.87 -12.63
CA SER A 23 -7.27 20.64 -12.63
C SER A 23 -6.85 19.28 -13.19
N TRP A 24 -7.76 18.31 -13.24
CA TRP A 24 -7.49 16.92 -13.63
C TRP A 24 -7.74 16.65 -15.11
N THR A 25 -8.52 17.48 -15.81
CA THR A 25 -8.80 17.36 -17.25
C THR A 25 -7.56 17.46 -18.14
N LEU A 26 -6.51 18.17 -17.69
CA LEU A 26 -5.21 18.27 -18.37
C LEU A 26 -4.31 17.05 -18.16
N PHE A 27 -4.50 16.30 -17.06
CA PHE A 27 -3.68 15.14 -16.73
C PHE A 27 -4.28 13.83 -17.24
N ILE A 28 -5.61 13.67 -17.25
CA ILE A 28 -6.29 12.44 -17.70
C ILE A 28 -5.78 11.87 -19.03
N PRO A 29 -5.54 12.66 -20.10
CA PRO A 29 -5.04 12.11 -21.36
C PRO A 29 -3.58 11.62 -21.30
N THR A 30 -2.79 12.03 -20.31
CA THR A 30 -1.42 11.52 -20.09
C THR A 30 -1.38 10.33 -19.15
N LEU A 31 -2.51 9.99 -18.51
CA LEU A 31 -2.59 8.85 -17.60
C LEU A 31 -2.60 7.55 -18.41
N GLN A 32 -1.55 6.75 -18.21
CA GLN A 32 -1.55 5.37 -18.66
C GLN A 32 -2.44 4.54 -17.74
N ILE A 33 -3.55 4.04 -18.28
CA ILE A 33 -4.40 3.08 -17.58
C ILE A 33 -3.59 1.79 -17.41
N ARG A 34 -3.12 1.53 -16.19
CA ARG A 34 -2.54 0.24 -15.81
C ARG A 34 -3.63 -0.63 -15.24
N THR A 35 -3.62 -1.92 -15.59
CA THR A 35 -4.43 -2.90 -14.86
C THR A 35 -3.81 -3.11 -13.48
N PRO A 36 -4.56 -2.89 -12.40
CA PRO A 36 -4.04 -3.10 -11.05
C PRO A 36 -3.62 -4.57 -10.91
N ILE A 37 -2.49 -4.79 -10.25
CA ILE A 37 -2.02 -6.15 -9.93
C ILE A 37 -3.10 -6.82 -9.07
N GLN A 38 -3.47 -8.05 -9.41
CA GLN A 38 -4.47 -8.78 -8.62
C GLN A 38 -3.94 -8.98 -7.19
N PRO A 39 -4.76 -8.74 -6.15
CA PRO A 39 -4.34 -8.96 -4.78
C PRO A 39 -3.95 -10.43 -4.58
N PRO A 40 -2.95 -10.71 -3.74
CA PRO A 40 -2.63 -12.07 -3.36
C PRO A 40 -3.83 -12.79 -2.75
N GLY A 41 -3.94 -14.08 -3.04
CA GLY A 41 -4.96 -14.95 -2.44
C GLY A 41 -4.63 -15.31 -0.99
N PHE A 42 -5.46 -16.18 -0.41
CA PHE A 42 -5.26 -16.74 0.92
C PHE A 42 -3.92 -17.49 1.01
N LEU A 43 -3.36 -17.51 2.22
CA LEU A 43 -2.27 -18.43 2.55
C LEU A 43 -2.68 -19.86 2.26
N LYS A 44 -1.73 -20.65 1.74
CA LYS A 44 -1.92 -22.09 1.54
C LYS A 44 -1.93 -22.85 2.87
N ASN A 45 -1.19 -22.34 3.86
CA ASN A 45 -1.12 -22.88 5.21
C ASN A 45 -1.11 -21.71 6.21
N SER A 46 -1.95 -21.79 7.24
CA SER A 46 -2.05 -20.85 8.37
C SER A 46 -1.66 -21.51 9.70
N ASP A 47 -0.92 -22.61 9.66
CA ASP A 47 -0.34 -23.23 10.86
C ASP A 47 0.66 -22.26 11.50
N ALA A 48 0.78 -22.35 12.83
CA ALA A 48 1.76 -21.55 13.55
C ALA A 48 3.19 -21.95 13.13
N VAL A 49 3.92 -21.00 12.53
CA VAL A 49 5.31 -21.16 12.10
C VAL A 49 6.21 -20.11 12.76
N LEU A 50 7.49 -20.43 12.89
CA LEU A 50 8.47 -19.47 13.40
C LEU A 50 8.73 -18.39 12.35
N ILE A 51 8.18 -17.20 12.57
CA ILE A 51 8.37 -16.01 11.72
C ILE A 51 9.65 -15.22 12.05
N ASN A 52 10.30 -15.53 13.18
CA ASN A 52 11.58 -14.96 13.59
C ASN A 52 12.68 -15.96 13.24
N ASP A 53 12.93 -16.10 11.94
CA ASP A 53 13.92 -17.03 11.38
C ASP A 53 15.15 -16.29 10.83
N TYR A 54 16.09 -17.07 10.29
CA TYR A 54 17.32 -16.56 9.69
C TYR A 54 17.09 -15.84 8.35
N LEU A 55 15.95 -16.05 7.69
CA LEU A 55 15.58 -15.37 6.44
C LEU A 55 15.02 -13.98 6.71
N HIS A 56 14.41 -13.78 7.88
CA HIS A 56 13.79 -12.54 8.32
C HIS A 56 14.46 -11.97 9.59
N PRO A 57 15.79 -11.74 9.58
CA PRO A 57 16.49 -11.21 10.73
C PRO A 57 16.03 -9.77 10.98
N TRP A 58 15.91 -9.41 12.25
CA TRP A 58 15.68 -8.03 12.61
C TRP A 58 16.88 -7.17 12.21
N ARG A 59 16.61 -5.98 11.67
CA ARG A 59 17.60 -4.92 11.49
C ARG A 59 16.99 -3.61 11.95
N GLN A 60 17.82 -2.78 12.55
CA GLN A 60 17.44 -1.43 12.92
C GLN A 60 17.04 -0.64 11.67
N THR A 61 15.95 0.11 11.80
CA THR A 61 15.53 1.14 10.85
C THR A 61 16.70 2.08 10.58
N GLY A 62 17.13 2.14 9.32
CA GLY A 62 18.18 3.03 8.85
C GLY A 62 17.77 4.50 9.03
N LYS A 63 18.75 5.40 8.94
CA LYS A 63 18.51 6.84 9.08
C LYS A 63 17.53 7.40 8.04
N ASP A 64 17.46 6.76 6.87
CA ASP A 64 16.62 7.17 5.75
C ASP A 64 15.34 6.33 5.61
N ASP A 65 15.13 5.35 6.50
CA ASP A 65 13.89 4.59 6.58
C ASP A 65 12.83 5.45 7.29
N ILE A 66 11.58 5.33 6.87
CA ILE A 66 10.56 6.35 7.13
C ILE A 66 9.89 6.12 8.48
N GLY A 67 9.55 4.86 8.79
CA GLY A 67 8.73 4.49 9.94
C GLY A 67 7.31 5.03 9.86
N GLY A 68 6.33 4.16 10.13
CA GLY A 68 4.91 4.50 10.11
C GLY A 68 4.23 4.49 11.48
N PRO A 69 2.96 4.94 11.55
CA PRO A 69 2.15 4.81 12.76
C PRO A 69 1.71 3.38 13.05
N CYS A 70 1.80 2.46 12.07
CA CYS A 70 1.38 1.07 12.22
C CYS A 70 2.54 0.20 12.76
N PRO A 71 2.50 -0.27 14.03
CA PRO A 71 3.59 -1.05 14.61
C PRO A 71 3.80 -2.40 13.89
N GLY A 72 2.72 -2.99 13.37
CA GLY A 72 2.79 -4.24 12.60
C GLY A 72 3.63 -4.09 11.33
N LEU A 73 3.35 -3.06 10.52
CA LEU A 73 4.09 -2.82 9.27
C LEU A 73 5.55 -2.44 9.53
N ASN A 74 5.82 -1.65 10.57
CA ASN A 74 7.19 -1.33 10.97
C ASN A 74 7.99 -2.58 11.36
N THR A 75 7.34 -3.52 12.05
CA THR A 75 7.96 -4.79 12.42
C THR A 75 8.24 -5.63 11.18
N LEU A 76 7.28 -5.73 10.26
CA LEU A 76 7.45 -6.48 9.01
C LEU A 76 8.57 -5.90 8.14
N ALA A 77 8.67 -4.58 8.02
CA ALA A 77 9.77 -3.90 7.33
C ALA A 77 11.13 -4.14 8.04
N SER A 78 11.19 -3.94 9.36
CA SER A 78 12.39 -4.18 10.17
C SER A 78 12.84 -5.63 10.18
N ARG A 79 11.98 -6.58 9.81
CA ARG A 79 12.30 -8.01 9.67
C ARG A 79 12.51 -8.46 8.22
N GLY A 80 12.26 -7.59 7.25
CA GLY A 80 12.46 -7.89 5.83
C GLY A 80 11.32 -8.66 5.16
N TRP A 81 10.17 -8.80 5.83
CA TRP A 81 8.91 -9.24 5.20
C TRP A 81 8.42 -8.18 4.20
N LEU A 82 8.71 -6.91 4.49
CA LEU A 82 8.56 -5.78 3.56
C LEU A 82 9.93 -5.24 3.15
N PRO A 83 10.00 -4.51 2.02
CA PRO A 83 11.15 -3.67 1.71
C PRO A 83 11.52 -2.80 2.92
N ARG A 84 12.78 -2.88 3.33
CA ARG A 84 13.26 -2.23 4.57
C ARG A 84 13.24 -0.70 4.51
N ASN A 85 13.15 -0.15 3.30
CA ASN A 85 13.01 1.28 3.04
C ASN A 85 11.55 1.78 3.17
N ASP A 86 10.65 1.00 3.76
CA ASP A 86 9.27 1.37 4.10
C ASP A 86 8.36 1.74 2.91
N ILE A 87 8.73 1.36 1.69
CA ILE A 87 7.95 1.61 0.48
C ILE A 87 7.65 0.29 -0.20
N ALA A 88 6.36 -0.05 -0.27
CA ALA A 88 5.90 -1.34 -0.76
C ALA A 88 4.68 -1.20 -1.66
N SER A 89 4.50 -2.15 -2.57
CA SER A 89 3.26 -2.27 -3.33
C SER A 89 2.14 -2.88 -2.47
N PRO A 90 0.86 -2.65 -2.81
CA PRO A 90 -0.25 -3.28 -2.12
C PRO A 90 -0.12 -4.81 -2.02
N ALA A 91 0.34 -5.46 -3.10
CA ALA A 91 0.53 -6.91 -3.11
C ALA A 91 1.62 -7.37 -2.12
N GLN A 92 2.72 -6.61 -2.00
CA GLN A 92 3.77 -6.90 -1.02
C GLN A 92 3.24 -6.77 0.41
N ILE A 93 2.43 -5.74 0.69
CA ILE A 93 1.82 -5.54 2.01
C ILE A 93 0.86 -6.69 2.35
N VAL A 94 -0.04 -7.05 1.43
CA VAL A 94 -0.98 -8.17 1.64
C VAL A 94 -0.26 -9.49 1.89
N ASN A 95 0.83 -9.77 1.17
CA ASN A 95 1.64 -10.96 1.43
C ASN A 95 2.33 -10.89 2.79
N ALA A 96 3.01 -9.78 3.10
CA ALA A 96 3.79 -9.64 4.32
C ALA A 96 2.92 -9.74 5.59
N VAL A 97 1.72 -9.15 5.60
CA VAL A 97 0.83 -9.22 6.76
C VAL A 97 0.19 -10.60 6.93
N GLN A 98 0.00 -11.34 5.83
CA GLN A 98 -0.43 -12.73 5.89
C GLN A 98 0.72 -13.61 6.39
N GLU A 99 1.87 -13.60 5.74
CA GLU A 99 2.98 -14.52 6.06
C GLU A 99 3.66 -14.19 7.40
N GLY A 100 3.78 -12.91 7.74
CA GLY A 100 4.55 -12.48 8.91
C GLY A 100 3.74 -12.31 10.19
N VAL A 101 2.40 -12.16 10.12
CA VAL A 101 1.54 -11.99 11.31
C VAL A 101 0.15 -12.62 11.18
N ASP A 102 -0.09 -13.46 10.17
CA ASP A 102 -1.34 -14.20 9.93
C ASP A 102 -2.61 -13.33 9.92
N ILE A 103 -2.53 -12.12 9.36
CA ILE A 103 -3.72 -11.31 9.10
C ILE A 103 -4.52 -11.96 7.97
N GLY A 104 -5.77 -12.34 8.26
CA GLY A 104 -6.67 -12.94 7.29
C GLY A 104 -6.81 -12.13 6.00
N ASN A 105 -6.84 -12.83 4.86
CA ASN A 105 -6.76 -12.24 3.51
C ASN A 105 -7.77 -11.10 3.26
N ASP A 106 -9.03 -11.27 3.68
CA ASP A 106 -10.07 -10.26 3.48
C ASP A 106 -9.73 -8.93 4.19
N LEU A 107 -9.17 -9.00 5.42
CA LEU A 107 -8.74 -7.82 6.17
C LEU A 107 -7.47 -7.22 5.58
N ALA A 108 -6.50 -8.07 5.21
CA ALA A 108 -5.25 -7.65 4.57
C ALA A 108 -5.53 -6.84 3.29
N ILE A 109 -6.39 -7.36 2.41
CA ILE A 109 -6.79 -6.68 1.17
C ILE A 109 -7.54 -5.39 1.50
N TYR A 110 -8.52 -5.43 2.39
CA TYR A 110 -9.32 -4.25 2.69
C TYR A 110 -8.46 -3.09 3.23
N ALA A 111 -7.67 -3.34 4.29
CA ALA A 111 -6.86 -2.30 4.91
C ALA A 111 -5.78 -1.76 3.96
N THR A 112 -5.13 -2.64 3.20
CA THR A 112 -4.06 -2.25 2.28
C THR A 112 -4.59 -1.39 1.14
N TYR A 113 -5.67 -1.81 0.48
CA TYR A 113 -6.20 -1.09 -0.68
C TYR A 113 -6.92 0.20 -0.29
N VAL A 114 -7.57 0.26 0.88
CA VAL A 114 -8.08 1.52 1.40
C VAL A 114 -6.93 2.50 1.63
N SER A 115 -5.87 2.08 2.32
CA SER A 115 -4.68 2.92 2.58
C SER A 115 -3.99 3.36 1.29
N HIS A 116 -3.88 2.47 0.31
CA HIS A 116 -3.30 2.79 -1.00
C HIS A 116 -4.13 3.80 -1.80
N LEU A 117 -5.46 3.79 -1.65
CA LEU A 117 -6.34 4.76 -2.30
C LEU A 117 -6.24 6.16 -1.69
N ILE A 118 -6.04 6.25 -0.38
CA ILE A 118 -5.98 7.55 0.32
C ILE A 118 -4.58 8.15 0.29
N ASP A 119 -3.54 7.34 0.47
CA ASP A 119 -2.18 7.81 0.72
C ASP A 119 -1.15 7.31 -0.31
N GLY A 120 -1.53 6.32 -1.12
CA GLY A 120 -0.65 5.70 -2.10
C GLY A 120 -0.56 6.47 -3.41
N ASN A 121 0.51 6.19 -4.16
CA ASN A 121 0.63 6.65 -5.52
C ASN A 121 0.04 5.60 -6.47
N LEU A 122 -1.19 5.85 -6.92
CA LEU A 122 -1.94 4.96 -7.82
C LEU A 122 -1.31 4.80 -9.21
N PHE A 123 -0.33 5.62 -9.59
CA PHE A 123 0.36 5.49 -10.88
C PHE A 123 1.58 4.61 -10.80
N THR A 124 2.33 4.73 -9.69
CA THR A 124 3.50 3.89 -9.44
C THR A 124 3.15 2.60 -8.71
N GLU A 125 1.92 2.46 -8.18
CA GLU A 125 1.45 1.31 -7.38
C GLU A 125 2.31 1.09 -6.12
N PHE A 126 2.79 2.18 -5.51
CA PHE A 126 3.59 2.15 -4.28
C PHE A 126 2.96 3.00 -3.19
N LEU A 127 3.06 2.51 -1.96
CA LEU A 127 2.66 3.16 -0.73
C LEU A 127 3.88 3.23 0.19
N SER A 128 4.08 4.39 0.82
CA SER A 128 4.94 4.51 1.99
C SER A 128 4.14 4.05 3.20
N ILE A 129 4.68 3.16 4.04
CA ILE A 129 4.00 2.75 5.28
C ILE A 129 4.07 3.85 6.36
N GLY A 130 4.88 4.88 6.13
CA GLY A 130 4.98 6.06 6.98
C GLY A 130 4.76 7.35 6.18
N GLY A 131 5.52 8.39 6.52
CA GLY A 131 5.45 9.70 5.88
C GLY A 131 5.90 9.75 4.42
N LYS A 132 6.01 10.98 3.91
CA LYS A 132 6.30 11.28 2.50
C LYS A 132 7.66 10.73 2.06
N ALA A 133 7.65 9.88 1.03
CA ALA A 133 8.85 9.28 0.47
C ALA A 133 9.20 9.85 -0.92
N PRO A 134 10.49 10.00 -1.27
CA PRO A 134 10.89 10.44 -2.62
C PRO A 134 10.37 9.53 -3.74
N LYS A 135 10.24 8.22 -3.51
CA LYS A 135 9.75 7.26 -4.53
C LYS A 135 8.23 7.19 -4.65
N THR A 136 7.46 7.69 -3.68
CA THR A 136 6.01 7.83 -3.80
C THR A 136 5.62 9.21 -4.34
N ARG A 137 6.57 10.14 -4.43
CA ARG A 137 6.36 11.51 -4.95
C ARG A 137 5.81 11.49 -6.38
N SER A 138 4.53 11.80 -6.53
CA SER A 138 3.96 12.22 -7.80
C SER A 138 3.57 13.69 -7.76
N ASN A 139 3.78 14.38 -8.88
CA ASN A 139 3.25 15.72 -9.14
C ASN A 139 1.74 15.63 -9.44
N LEU A 140 0.95 14.98 -8.57
CA LEU A 140 -0.48 14.95 -8.76
C LEU A 140 -1.09 16.30 -8.40
N PRO A 141 -1.96 16.85 -9.25
CA PRO A 141 -2.70 18.05 -8.88
C PRO A 141 -3.57 17.76 -7.66
N ALA A 142 -3.75 18.78 -6.82
CA ALA A 142 -4.73 18.71 -5.74
C ALA A 142 -6.10 18.24 -6.28
N PRO A 143 -6.86 17.42 -5.52
CA PRO A 143 -6.74 17.15 -4.08
C PRO A 143 -6.08 15.80 -3.75
N ALA A 144 -5.40 15.14 -4.69
CA ALA A 144 -4.74 13.86 -4.38
C ALA A 144 -3.57 14.10 -3.42
N ILE A 145 -3.68 13.54 -2.22
CA ILE A 145 -2.68 13.63 -1.17
C ILE A 145 -1.87 12.33 -1.21
N VAL A 146 -0.76 12.34 -1.94
CA VAL A 146 0.23 11.26 -1.83
C VAL A 146 1.18 11.66 -0.72
N TRP A 147 0.71 11.50 0.53
CA TRP A 147 1.30 12.03 1.76
C TRP A 147 1.72 13.51 1.68
N ALA A 148 0.75 14.39 1.87
CA ALA A 148 0.97 15.77 2.28
C ALA A 148 0.83 15.84 3.80
N GLU A 149 1.88 16.35 4.46
CA GLU A 149 1.77 17.29 5.58
C GLU A 149 0.49 17.18 6.40
N HIS A 150 0.48 16.28 7.38
CA HIS A 150 -0.21 16.61 8.62
C HIS A 150 0.79 17.43 9.46
N PRO A 151 0.47 18.68 9.83
CA PRO A 151 1.33 19.51 10.68
C PRO A 151 1.61 18.88 12.03
#